data_AF-A0A374UAM9-F1
#
_entry.id   AF-A0A374UAM9-F1
#
_cell.length_a   1.000
_cell.length_b   1.000
_cell.length_c   1.000
_cell.angle_alpha   90.00
_cell.angle_beta   90.00
_cell.angle_gamma   90.00
#
_symmetry.space_group_name_H-M   'P 1'
#
loop_
_entity.id
_entity.type
_entity.pdbx_description
1 polymer ?
#
loop_
_entity_poly.entity_id
_entity_poly.type
_entity_poly.pdbx_seq_one_letter_code
_entity_poly.pdbx_strand_id
1 'polypeptide(L)'
;MISLTTQICVGKHARLPSSWAIGNLDRLPISHLATQSGTIYTARCEGLKHLMKDQESFYDHVRAGESKLNDLESEIMRYIIELRDDIDDVTLKSVAERFFVAPNTIVRLAHKLGFSGFTELKQSYSASLDRNRFTIEALPLDTQLVQTKDLLNDRVIDSVVSLIQDASHIVFFCSGFSKYPCLEMAEKLKIMGKNTDTLSERHVMRHYAELLGKNDLVFSVSVSGETQVSIDATSIAKTRGCKVVTLTGFSRNSLSKLADYPIYTVQKEIRLGSMDLDSRLMFYYVFELIFERYFKLAKK
;
A
#
# COMPACT_ATOMS: atom_id res chain seq x y z
N MET A 1 7.53 -1.52 -37.76
CA MET A 1 7.85 -2.96 -37.67
C MET A 1 9.13 -3.09 -36.87
N ILE A 2 9.02 -3.27 -35.55
CA ILE A 2 10.16 -3.46 -34.65
C ILE A 2 10.09 -4.91 -34.17
N SER A 3 11.06 -5.71 -34.59
CA SER A 3 11.22 -7.12 -34.23
C SER A 3 11.89 -7.20 -32.86
N LEU A 4 11.15 -7.64 -31.84
CA LEU A 4 11.69 -7.99 -30.52
C LEU A 4 12.19 -9.44 -30.58
N THR A 5 13.50 -9.61 -30.70
CA THR A 5 14.17 -10.91 -30.65
C THR A 5 14.31 -11.35 -29.19
N THR A 6 13.43 -12.23 -28.72
CA THR A 6 13.55 -12.86 -27.41
C THR A 6 14.66 -13.91 -27.45
N GLN A 7 15.84 -13.57 -26.93
CA GLN A 7 16.97 -14.49 -26.83
C GLN A 7 16.79 -15.39 -25.60
N ILE A 8 16.25 -16.59 -25.82
CA ILE A 8 16.18 -17.64 -24.79
C ILE A 8 17.61 -18.16 -24.57
N CYS A 9 18.21 -17.83 -23.42
CA CYS A 9 19.42 -18.50 -22.94
C CYS A 9 19.09 -19.95 -22.58
N VAL A 10 19.27 -20.87 -23.53
CA VAL A 10 19.26 -22.31 -23.25
C VAL A 10 20.59 -22.64 -22.58
N GLY A 11 20.54 -23.00 -21.30
CA GLY A 11 21.69 -23.54 -20.58
C GLY A 11 22.29 -24.72 -21.35
N LYS A 12 23.62 -24.74 -21.47
CA LYS A 12 24.38 -25.86 -22.06
C LYS A 12 24.08 -27.12 -21.25
N HIS A 13 23.09 -27.91 -21.68
CA HIS A 13 22.90 -29.36 -21.52
C HIS A 13 21.41 -29.73 -21.68
N ALA A 14 20.86 -29.54 -22.87
CA ALA A 14 19.65 -30.26 -23.29
C ALA A 14 19.66 -30.37 -24.82
N ARG A 15 19.90 -31.58 -25.36
CA ARG A 15 19.64 -31.91 -26.76
C ARG A 15 18.15 -32.19 -26.89
N LEU A 16 17.43 -31.41 -27.69
CA LEU A 16 16.05 -31.73 -28.08
C LEU A 16 16.05 -32.64 -29.33
N PRO A 17 15.11 -33.59 -29.47
CA PRO A 17 14.99 -34.42 -30.66
C PRO A 17 14.52 -33.61 -31.87
N SER A 18 15.02 -33.97 -33.05
CA SER A 18 14.87 -33.27 -34.33
C SER A 18 13.48 -33.35 -35.00
N SER A 19 12.39 -33.53 -34.23
CA SER A 19 11.03 -33.66 -34.77
C SER A 19 10.08 -32.49 -34.46
N TRP A 20 10.58 -31.41 -33.84
CA TRP A 20 9.76 -30.24 -33.45
C TRP A 20 10.04 -29.00 -34.31
N ALA A 21 10.29 -29.20 -35.60
CA ALA A 21 10.36 -28.12 -36.58
C ALA A 21 8.97 -27.85 -37.17
N ILE A 22 8.42 -26.68 -36.84
CA ILE A 22 7.50 -25.86 -37.65
C ILE A 22 6.17 -26.54 -38.06
N GLY A 23 5.07 -26.15 -37.41
CA GLY A 23 3.72 -26.36 -37.95
C GLY A 23 2.58 -26.15 -36.96
N ASN A 24 1.80 -25.08 -37.17
CA ASN A 24 0.42 -24.85 -36.73
C ASN A 24 0.04 -25.12 -35.26
N LEU A 25 0.20 -24.09 -34.41
CA LEU A 25 -0.58 -23.95 -33.18
C LEU A 25 -2.02 -23.55 -33.53
N ASP A 26 -2.89 -24.50 -33.85
CA ASP A 26 -4.35 -24.23 -33.82
C ASP A 26 -5.21 -25.46 -33.52
N ARG A 27 -4.63 -26.63 -33.20
CA ARG A 27 -5.42 -27.81 -32.79
C ARG A 27 -4.66 -28.68 -31.81
N LEU A 28 -4.86 -28.46 -30.51
CA LEU A 28 -4.66 -29.53 -29.52
C LEU A 28 -5.81 -29.53 -28.49
N PRO A 29 -6.41 -30.70 -28.20
CA PRO A 29 -7.53 -30.83 -27.26
C PRO A 29 -7.08 -30.76 -25.78
N ILE A 30 -7.96 -30.21 -24.95
CA ILE A 30 -7.80 -30.04 -23.50
C ILE A 30 -7.90 -31.42 -22.82
N SER A 31 -6.79 -32.16 -22.66
CA SER A 31 -6.77 -33.30 -21.72
C SER A 31 -5.41 -33.80 -21.22
N HIS A 32 -4.25 -33.19 -21.53
CA HIS A 32 -2.96 -33.71 -21.04
C HIS A 32 -1.93 -32.63 -20.63
N LEU A 33 -2.25 -31.84 -19.61
CA LEU A 33 -1.26 -30.99 -18.90
C LEU A 33 -1.27 -31.24 -17.38
N ALA A 34 -1.52 -32.46 -16.96
CA ALA A 34 -1.26 -32.91 -15.60
C ALA A 34 0.03 -33.72 -15.61
N THR A 35 1.19 -33.10 -15.31
CA THR A 35 2.45 -33.67 -14.73
C THR A 35 3.72 -32.85 -15.01
N GLN A 36 3.68 -31.51 -15.06
CA GLN A 36 4.92 -30.69 -15.02
C GLN A 36 4.88 -29.51 -14.03
N SER A 37 3.97 -29.51 -13.06
CA SER A 37 3.86 -28.43 -12.08
C SER A 37 4.74 -28.63 -10.83
N GLY A 38 5.43 -29.76 -10.69
CA GLY A 38 6.22 -30.07 -9.48
C GLY A 38 7.69 -29.62 -9.53
N THR A 39 8.32 -29.67 -10.71
CA THR A 39 9.79 -29.54 -10.81
C THR A 39 10.24 -28.11 -11.16
N ILE A 40 9.36 -27.29 -11.75
CA ILE A 40 9.67 -25.91 -12.14
C ILE A 40 9.58 -24.96 -10.93
N TYR A 41 8.71 -25.27 -9.95
CA TYR A 41 8.53 -24.42 -8.76
C TYR A 41 9.65 -24.57 -7.72
N THR A 42 10.27 -25.74 -7.60
CA THR A 42 11.37 -25.97 -6.65
C THR A 42 12.67 -25.30 -7.09
N ALA A 43 13.01 -25.38 -8.39
CA ALA A 43 14.24 -24.78 -8.92
C ALA A 43 14.26 -23.24 -8.86
N ARG A 44 13.10 -22.58 -8.88
CA ARG A 44 13.02 -21.11 -8.78
C ARG A 44 13.11 -20.60 -7.34
N CYS A 45 12.72 -21.40 -6.36
CA CYS A 45 12.82 -21.06 -4.94
C CYS A 45 14.24 -21.24 -4.38
N GLU A 46 15.03 -22.18 -4.89
CA GLU A 46 16.43 -22.34 -4.45
C GLU A 46 17.36 -21.24 -4.97
N GLY A 47 17.11 -20.74 -6.20
CA GLY A 47 17.84 -19.58 -6.74
C GLY A 47 17.54 -18.25 -6.05
N LEU A 48 16.37 -18.12 -5.42
CA LEU A 48 15.96 -16.90 -4.68
C LEU A 48 16.48 -16.87 -3.24
N LYS A 49 16.72 -18.03 -2.61
CA LYS A 49 17.34 -18.12 -1.28
C LYS A 49 18.78 -17.59 -1.26
N HIS A 50 19.50 -17.65 -2.38
CA HIS A 50 20.87 -17.11 -2.46
C HIS A 50 20.92 -15.59 -2.70
N LEU A 51 19.80 -14.98 -3.13
CA LEU A 51 19.63 -13.53 -3.32
C LEU A 51 19.09 -12.83 -2.06
N MET A 52 18.61 -13.59 -1.07
CA MET A 52 18.26 -13.12 0.27
C MET A 52 19.43 -13.34 1.25
N LYS A 53 20.63 -12.88 0.90
CA LYS A 53 21.60 -12.59 1.95
C LYS A 53 20.99 -11.48 2.80
N ASP A 54 20.74 -11.77 4.07
CA ASP A 54 20.46 -10.81 5.13
C ASP A 54 21.48 -9.66 5.08
N GLN A 55 21.18 -8.63 4.31
CA GLN A 55 21.83 -7.34 4.37
C GLN A 55 20.83 -6.47 5.12
N GLU A 56 21.15 -6.13 6.37
CA GLU A 56 20.34 -5.23 7.20
C GLU A 56 19.94 -3.98 6.37
N SER A 57 18.66 -3.65 6.37
CA SER A 57 18.17 -2.48 5.66
C SER A 57 18.78 -1.20 6.27
N PHE A 58 18.92 -0.13 5.49
CA PHE A 58 19.32 1.18 6.01
C PHE A 58 18.53 1.56 7.27
N TYR A 59 17.22 1.32 7.28
CA TYR A 59 16.36 1.61 8.43
C TYR A 59 16.55 0.64 9.61
N ASP A 60 17.11 -0.55 9.40
CA ASP A 60 17.45 -1.47 10.49
C ASP A 60 18.67 -0.96 11.25
N HIS A 61 19.70 -0.52 10.52
CA HIS A 61 20.87 0.17 11.07
C HIS A 61 20.50 1.44 11.85
N VAL A 62 19.64 2.28 11.26
CA VAL A 62 19.17 3.51 11.91
C VAL A 62 18.39 3.20 13.20
N ARG A 63 17.45 2.25 13.16
CA ARG A 63 16.67 1.84 14.36
C ARG A 63 17.55 1.24 15.45
N ALA A 64 18.52 0.40 15.09
CA ALA A 64 19.44 -0.21 16.05
C ALA A 64 20.40 0.82 16.68
N GLY A 65 20.74 1.89 15.95
CA GLY A 65 21.67 2.92 16.38
C GLY A 65 21.02 4.18 16.99
N GLU A 66 19.71 4.38 16.84
CA GLU A 66 18.99 5.61 17.24
C GLU A 66 19.23 5.99 18.70
N SER A 67 19.16 5.01 19.61
CA SER A 67 19.39 5.21 21.05
C SER A 67 20.82 5.65 21.42
N LYS A 68 21.77 5.58 20.48
CA LYS A 68 23.20 5.91 20.68
C LYS A 68 23.57 7.29 20.14
N LEU A 69 22.65 7.95 19.44
CA LEU A 69 22.88 9.25 18.83
C LEU A 69 22.71 10.38 19.84
N ASN A 70 23.56 11.40 19.77
CA ASN A 70 23.30 12.67 20.44
C ASN A 70 22.35 13.56 19.60
N ASP A 71 21.96 14.72 20.14
CA ASP A 71 21.00 15.62 19.49
C ASP A 71 21.46 16.06 18.09
N LEU A 72 22.73 16.44 17.95
CA LEU A 72 23.31 16.87 16.68
C LEU A 72 23.37 15.74 15.65
N GLU A 73 23.79 14.55 16.08
CA GLU A 73 23.83 13.34 15.24
C GLU A 73 22.43 12.94 14.77
N SER A 74 21.43 13.09 15.63
CA SER A 74 20.03 12.84 15.30
C SER A 74 19.51 13.85 14.27
N GLU A 75 19.90 15.12 14.40
CA GLU A 75 19.57 16.18 13.45
C GLU A 75 20.21 15.93 12.07
N ILE A 76 21.49 15.55 12.06
CA ILE A 76 22.22 15.16 10.84
C ILE A 76 21.53 13.96 10.16
N MET A 77 21.13 12.94 10.92
CA MET A 77 20.44 11.79 10.36
C MET A 77 19.07 12.13 9.80
N ARG A 78 18.31 12.99 10.50
CA ARG A 78 17.02 13.48 9.99
C ARG A 78 17.19 14.20 8.66
N TYR A 79 18.18 15.08 8.57
CA TYR A 79 18.50 15.76 7.32
C TYR A 79 18.87 14.78 6.19
N ILE A 80 19.69 13.77 6.47
CA ILE A 80 20.04 12.73 5.48
C ILE A 80 18.78 12.02 4.97
N ILE A 81 17.82 11.71 5.84
CA ILE A 81 16.56 11.06 5.47
C ILE A 81 15.61 12.02 4.73
N GLU A 82 15.70 13.33 4.97
CA GLU A 82 14.90 14.34 4.28
C GLU A 82 15.37 14.56 2.83
N LEU A 83 16.64 14.28 2.52
CA LEU A 83 17.20 14.45 1.17
C LEU A 83 16.54 13.54 0.12
N ARG A 84 16.07 12.34 0.49
CA ARG A 84 15.39 11.41 -0.43
C ARG A 84 16.11 11.29 -1.77
N ASP A 85 15.47 11.69 -2.86
CA ASP A 85 15.96 11.55 -4.24
C ASP A 85 17.23 12.39 -4.49
N ASP A 86 17.49 13.43 -3.69
CA ASP A 86 18.68 14.27 -3.80
C ASP A 86 19.93 13.64 -3.15
N ILE A 87 19.79 12.49 -2.46
CA ILE A 87 20.92 11.88 -1.73
C ILE A 87 22.10 11.56 -2.65
N ASP A 88 21.83 11.18 -3.90
CA ASP A 88 22.85 10.77 -4.86
C ASP A 88 23.79 11.90 -5.28
N ASP A 89 23.36 13.16 -5.13
CA ASP A 89 24.18 14.34 -5.41
C ASP A 89 24.91 14.89 -4.18
N VAL A 90 24.53 14.41 -2.99
CA VAL A 90 25.08 14.91 -1.73
C VAL A 90 26.45 14.30 -1.44
N THR A 91 27.39 15.14 -1.04
CA THR A 91 28.75 14.73 -0.66
C THR A 91 28.94 14.81 0.85
N LEU A 92 29.90 14.04 1.36
CA LEU A 92 30.31 14.11 2.76
C LEU A 92 30.62 15.55 3.20
N LYS A 93 31.28 16.31 2.32
CA LYS A 93 31.70 17.68 2.57
C LYS A 93 30.48 18.61 2.68
N SER A 94 29.49 18.48 1.81
CA SER A 94 28.30 19.35 1.86
C SER A 94 27.46 19.11 3.11
N VAL A 95 27.35 17.87 3.58
CA VAL A 95 26.70 17.56 4.87
C VAL A 95 27.47 18.18 6.03
N ALA A 96 28.80 18.04 6.03
CA ALA A 96 29.66 18.57 7.08
C ALA A 96 29.60 20.11 7.16
N GLU A 97 29.64 20.78 6.01
CA GLU A 97 29.52 22.24 5.90
C GLU A 97 28.17 22.75 6.40
N ARG A 98 27.06 22.06 6.08
CA ARG A 98 25.71 22.44 6.51
C ARG A 98 25.54 22.46 8.03
N PHE A 99 26.17 21.52 8.73
CA PHE A 99 26.11 21.39 10.18
C PHE A 99 27.29 22.04 10.90
N PHE A 100 28.19 22.72 10.18
CA PHE A 100 29.40 23.34 10.73
C PHE A 100 30.29 22.34 11.51
N VAL A 101 30.38 21.10 11.02
CA VAL A 101 31.18 20.03 11.63
C VAL A 101 32.34 19.60 10.75
N ALA A 102 33.37 19.00 11.34
CA ALA A 102 34.41 18.33 10.58
C ALA A 102 33.85 17.10 9.83
N PRO A 103 34.31 16.79 8.59
CA PRO A 103 33.87 15.61 7.83
C PRO A 103 33.96 14.29 8.61
N ASN A 104 34.96 14.18 9.50
CA ASN A 104 35.15 13.01 10.34
C ASN A 104 33.98 12.77 11.33
N THR A 105 33.22 13.81 11.70
CA THR A 105 32.02 13.65 12.54
C THR A 105 30.95 12.83 11.82
N ILE A 106 30.72 13.09 10.54
CA ILE A 106 29.75 12.34 9.73
C ILE A 106 30.22 10.90 9.49
N VAL A 107 31.53 10.68 9.34
CA VAL A 107 32.11 9.33 9.23
C VAL A 107 31.91 8.53 10.52
N ARG A 108 32.18 9.15 11.69
CA ARG A 108 31.93 8.52 12.99
C ARG A 108 30.45 8.22 13.23
N LEU A 109 29.56 9.10 12.79
CA LEU A 109 28.12 8.86 12.82
C LEU A 109 27.76 7.61 12.00
N ALA A 110 28.27 7.49 10.78
CA ALA A 110 28.03 6.31 9.95
C ALA A 110 28.53 5.02 10.62
N HIS A 111 29.73 5.04 11.21
CA HIS A 111 30.26 3.92 11.99
C HIS A 111 29.42 3.57 13.22
N LYS A 112 28.90 4.58 13.92
CA LYS A 112 28.04 4.39 15.09
C LYS A 112 26.74 3.66 14.73
N LEU A 113 26.24 3.87 13.51
CA LEU A 113 25.06 3.20 12.94
C LEU A 113 25.38 1.83 12.30
N GLY A 114 26.65 1.40 12.31
CA GLY A 114 27.07 0.10 11.78
C GLY A 114 27.49 0.10 10.31
N PHE A 115 27.69 1.28 9.71
CA PHE A 115 28.25 1.41 8.36
C PHE A 115 29.78 1.57 8.41
N SER A 116 30.48 1.21 7.34
CA SER A 116 31.91 1.45 7.14
C SER A 116 32.26 2.92 6.83
N GLY A 117 31.27 3.76 6.56
CA GLY A 117 31.45 5.20 6.33
C GLY A 117 30.25 5.84 5.64
N PHE A 118 30.36 7.14 5.34
CA PHE A 118 29.27 7.92 4.72
C PHE A 118 28.87 7.38 3.34
N THR A 119 29.82 6.89 2.55
CA THR A 119 29.53 6.33 1.21
C THR A 119 28.64 5.11 1.30
N GLU A 120 28.92 4.18 2.22
CA GLU A 120 28.08 2.99 2.41
C GLU A 120 26.72 3.36 3.00
N LEU A 121 26.67 4.30 3.95
CA LEU A 121 25.41 4.82 4.48
C LEU A 121 24.55 5.40 3.35
N LYS A 122 25.14 6.25 2.50
CA LYS A 122 24.48 6.83 1.33
C LYS A 122 24.03 5.77 0.33
N GLN A 123 24.87 4.79 0.01
CA GLN A 123 24.52 3.69 -0.89
C GLN A 123 23.39 2.82 -0.33
N SER A 124 23.42 2.51 0.96
CA SER A 124 22.37 1.75 1.64
C SER A 124 21.05 2.54 1.67
N TYR A 125 21.12 3.86 1.89
CA TYR A 125 19.94 4.73 1.84
C TYR A 125 19.39 4.84 0.42
N SER A 126 20.23 5.12 -0.58
CA SER A 126 19.85 5.15 -2.00
C SER A 126 19.26 3.82 -2.46
N ALA A 127 19.87 2.69 -2.08
CA ALA A 127 19.30 1.35 -2.32
C ALA A 127 17.97 1.12 -1.57
N SER A 128 17.77 1.73 -0.39
CA SER A 128 16.48 1.69 0.31
C SER A 128 15.40 2.53 -0.41
N LEU A 129 15.79 3.62 -1.06
CA LEU A 129 14.91 4.42 -1.93
C LEU A 129 14.58 3.66 -3.22
N ASP A 130 15.57 3.00 -3.82
CA ASP A 130 15.38 2.16 -5.02
C ASP A 130 14.54 0.90 -4.76
N ARG A 131 14.73 0.23 -3.62
CA ARG A 131 13.84 -0.87 -3.17
C ARG A 131 12.40 -0.41 -2.94
N ASN A 132 12.22 0.85 -2.56
CA ASN A 132 10.92 1.51 -2.44
C ASN A 132 10.41 2.11 -3.76
N ARG A 133 11.20 2.10 -4.85
CA ARG A 133 10.83 2.68 -6.15
C ARG A 133 9.92 1.77 -6.96
N PHE A 134 9.97 0.45 -6.69
CA PHE A 134 8.99 -0.54 -7.11
C PHE A 134 8.95 -1.69 -6.10
N THR A 135 8.31 -1.50 -4.95
CA THR A 135 7.94 -2.65 -4.12
C THR A 135 6.80 -3.36 -4.84
N ILE A 136 7.11 -4.36 -5.67
CA ILE A 136 6.14 -5.32 -6.18
C ILE A 136 6.33 -6.57 -5.32
N GLU A 137 5.78 -6.57 -4.11
CA GLU A 137 5.58 -7.83 -3.41
C GLU A 137 4.51 -8.63 -4.17
N ALA A 138 4.88 -9.84 -4.56
CA ALA A 138 4.11 -10.66 -5.49
C ALA A 138 2.91 -11.29 -4.77
N LEU A 139 1.88 -10.49 -4.50
CA LEU A 139 0.56 -11.01 -4.16
C LEU A 139 -0.34 -10.97 -5.41
N PRO A 140 -0.66 -12.13 -6.00
CA PRO A 140 -1.59 -12.21 -7.13
C PRO A 140 -2.94 -11.56 -6.79
N LEU A 141 -3.58 -10.96 -7.79
CA LEU A 141 -4.83 -10.21 -7.60
C LEU A 141 -5.97 -11.11 -7.12
N ASP A 142 -6.04 -12.34 -7.62
CA ASP A 142 -6.95 -13.39 -7.18
C ASP A 142 -6.74 -13.75 -5.71
N THR A 143 -5.48 -13.80 -5.25
CA THR A 143 -5.17 -14.05 -3.84
C THR A 143 -5.60 -12.87 -2.97
N GLN A 144 -5.41 -11.62 -3.42
CA GLN A 144 -5.91 -10.42 -2.72
C GLN A 144 -7.43 -10.47 -2.53
N LEU A 145 -8.17 -10.93 -3.55
CA LEU A 145 -9.61 -11.08 -3.48
C LEU A 145 -10.04 -12.13 -2.46
N VAL A 146 -9.45 -13.33 -2.52
CA VAL A 146 -9.75 -14.42 -1.59
C VAL A 146 -9.45 -14.00 -0.15
N GLN A 147 -8.27 -13.44 0.10
CA GLN A 147 -7.89 -13.00 1.45
C GLN A 147 -8.73 -11.82 1.94
N THR A 148 -9.07 -10.87 1.07
CA THR A 148 -10.00 -9.78 1.42
C THR A 148 -11.33 -10.38 1.85
N LYS A 149 -11.90 -11.31 1.06
CA LYS A 149 -13.15 -11.99 1.41
C LYS A 149 -13.07 -12.70 2.76
N ASP A 150 -11.97 -13.40 3.05
CA ASP A 150 -11.78 -14.12 4.31
C ASP A 150 -11.64 -13.18 5.53
N LEU A 151 -11.16 -11.95 5.33
CA LEU A 151 -11.12 -10.91 6.38
C LEU A 151 -12.47 -10.27 6.67
N LEU A 152 -13.45 -10.36 5.75
CA LEU A 152 -14.74 -9.72 5.94
C LEU A 152 -15.57 -10.45 6.98
N ASN A 153 -16.11 -9.69 7.92
CA ASN A 153 -17.06 -10.19 8.90
C ASN A 153 -18.48 -9.85 8.45
N ASP A 154 -19.26 -10.87 8.08
CA ASP A 154 -20.64 -10.70 7.61
C ASP A 154 -21.51 -9.92 8.57
N ARG A 155 -21.34 -10.09 9.89
CA ARG A 155 -22.12 -9.33 10.90
C ARG A 155 -21.80 -7.85 10.87
N VAL A 156 -20.53 -7.50 10.62
CA VAL A 156 -20.09 -6.10 10.46
C VAL A 156 -20.70 -5.52 9.19
N ILE A 157 -20.63 -6.26 8.07
CA ILE A 157 -21.24 -5.84 6.81
C ILE A 157 -22.75 -5.63 6.96
N ASP A 158 -23.47 -6.56 7.59
CA ASP A 158 -24.91 -6.44 7.80
C ASP A 158 -25.26 -5.25 8.73
N SER A 159 -24.43 -4.99 9.75
CA SER A 159 -24.56 -3.80 10.59
C SER A 159 -24.37 -2.52 9.79
N VAL A 160 -23.37 -2.47 8.90
CA VAL A 160 -23.14 -1.32 8.02
C VAL A 160 -24.30 -1.11 7.06
N VAL A 161 -24.88 -2.19 6.50
CA VAL A 161 -26.07 -2.10 5.64
C VAL A 161 -27.26 -1.51 6.40
N SER A 162 -27.48 -1.91 7.65
CA SER A 162 -28.52 -1.30 8.51
C SER A 162 -28.24 0.18 8.75
N LEU A 163 -26.99 0.55 9.02
CA LEU A 163 -26.62 1.96 9.20
C LEU A 163 -26.87 2.79 7.94
N ILE A 164 -26.58 2.26 6.75
CA ILE A 164 -26.90 2.92 5.49
C ILE A 164 -28.43 3.12 5.36
N GLN A 165 -29.22 2.13 5.76
CA GLN A 165 -30.68 2.21 5.75
C GLN A 165 -31.23 3.31 6.68
N ASP A 166 -30.62 3.50 7.84
CA ASP A 166 -31.12 4.42 8.87
C ASP A 166 -30.50 5.83 8.82
N ALA A 167 -29.34 5.97 8.17
CA ALA A 167 -28.61 7.23 8.11
C ALA A 167 -29.41 8.34 7.42
N SER A 168 -29.43 9.52 8.05
CA SER A 168 -30.00 10.75 7.47
C SER A 168 -29.09 11.30 6.38
N HIS A 169 -27.77 11.16 6.57
CA HIS A 169 -26.74 11.60 5.65
C HIS A 169 -25.54 10.66 5.72
N ILE A 170 -24.92 10.39 4.57
CA ILE A 170 -23.77 9.48 4.46
C ILE A 170 -22.60 10.24 3.84
N VAL A 171 -21.48 10.34 4.56
CA VAL A 171 -20.30 11.09 4.10
C VAL A 171 -19.10 10.20 3.91
N PHE A 172 -18.44 10.34 2.77
CA PHE A 172 -17.19 9.66 2.46
C PHE A 172 -16.02 10.62 2.65
N PHE A 173 -15.18 10.37 3.66
CA PHE A 173 -13.89 11.01 3.86
C PHE A 173 -12.81 10.18 3.15
N CYS A 174 -12.19 10.75 2.13
CA CYS A 174 -11.22 10.04 1.30
C CYS A 174 -10.21 11.00 0.70
N SER A 175 -9.06 10.51 0.24
CA SER A 175 -8.06 11.34 -0.45
C SER A 175 -7.39 10.55 -1.58
N GLY A 176 -6.77 11.27 -2.52
CA GLY A 176 -6.06 10.66 -3.65
C GLY A 176 -6.94 9.72 -4.47
N PHE A 177 -6.39 8.57 -4.86
CA PHE A 177 -7.11 7.55 -5.63
C PHE A 177 -8.22 6.84 -4.85
N SER A 178 -8.21 6.90 -3.51
CA SER A 178 -9.26 6.28 -2.71
C SER A 178 -10.61 7.00 -2.83
N LYS A 179 -10.66 8.19 -3.45
CA LYS A 179 -11.92 8.90 -3.74
C LYS A 179 -12.79 8.22 -4.79
N TYR A 180 -12.20 7.52 -5.76
CA TYR A 180 -12.96 6.94 -6.88
C TYR A 180 -13.96 5.85 -6.47
N PRO A 181 -13.59 4.85 -5.64
CA PRO A 181 -14.58 3.89 -5.13
C PRO A 181 -15.63 4.56 -4.24
N CYS A 182 -15.27 5.62 -3.50
CA CYS A 182 -16.23 6.38 -2.70
C CYS A 182 -17.26 7.13 -3.56
N LEU A 183 -16.80 7.77 -4.65
CA LEU A 183 -17.66 8.48 -5.59
C LEU A 183 -18.67 7.53 -6.25
N GLU A 184 -18.23 6.35 -6.69
CA GLU A 184 -19.15 5.37 -7.28
C GLU A 184 -20.20 4.90 -6.28
N MET A 185 -19.79 4.54 -5.05
CA MET A 185 -20.71 4.14 -3.99
C MET A 185 -21.69 5.26 -3.63
N ALA A 186 -21.20 6.50 -3.51
CA ALA A 186 -22.01 7.67 -3.21
C ALA A 186 -23.09 7.90 -4.28
N GLU A 187 -22.74 7.84 -5.57
CA GLU A 187 -23.68 7.98 -6.68
C GLU A 187 -24.71 6.85 -6.73
N LYS A 188 -24.28 5.60 -6.51
CA LYS A 188 -25.20 4.45 -6.40
C LYS A 188 -26.22 4.64 -5.26
N LEU A 189 -25.76 5.11 -4.10
CA LEU A 189 -26.63 5.41 -2.96
C LEU A 189 -27.56 6.60 -3.23
N LYS A 190 -27.11 7.65 -3.92
CA LYS A 190 -27.96 8.78 -4.35
C LYS A 190 -29.11 8.32 -5.24
N ILE A 191 -28.83 7.45 -6.21
CA ILE A 191 -29.84 6.85 -7.09
C ILE A 191 -30.86 6.05 -6.26
N MET A 192 -30.43 5.42 -5.17
CA MET A 192 -31.29 4.72 -4.22
C MET A 192 -31.97 5.65 -3.19
N GLY A 193 -31.94 6.97 -3.39
CA GLY A 193 -32.63 7.95 -2.55
C GLY A 193 -31.89 8.33 -1.27
N LYS A 194 -30.61 7.99 -1.13
CA LYS A 194 -29.80 8.38 0.04
C LYS A 194 -29.11 9.72 -0.19
N ASN A 195 -29.05 10.54 0.85
CA ASN A 195 -28.29 11.78 0.83
C ASN A 195 -26.81 11.48 1.09
N THR A 196 -25.93 11.72 0.11
CA THR A 196 -24.50 11.38 0.23
C THR A 196 -23.58 12.49 -0.28
N ASP A 197 -22.43 12.64 0.39
CA ASP A 197 -21.34 13.54 -0.01
C ASP A 197 -19.99 12.83 0.01
N THR A 198 -19.12 13.19 -0.94
CA THR A 198 -17.74 12.69 -0.99
C THR A 198 -16.76 13.84 -0.87
N LEU A 199 -16.01 13.87 0.23
CA LEU A 199 -15.07 14.95 0.54
C LEU A 199 -13.64 14.45 0.37
N SER A 200 -12.83 15.27 -0.32
CA SER A 200 -11.41 14.98 -0.56
C SER A 200 -10.46 16.15 -0.37
N GLU A 201 -10.98 17.38 -0.36
CA GLU A 201 -10.20 18.57 -0.01
C GLU A 201 -10.08 18.67 1.52
N ARG A 202 -8.89 19.01 2.01
CA ARG A 202 -8.52 18.91 3.43
C ARG A 202 -9.29 19.86 4.32
N HIS A 203 -9.34 21.13 3.96
CA HIS A 203 -9.99 22.15 4.78
C HIS A 203 -11.51 21.96 4.78
N VAL A 204 -12.07 21.64 3.62
CA VAL A 204 -13.50 21.33 3.47
C VAL A 204 -13.87 20.10 4.30
N MET A 205 -13.12 19.00 4.19
CA MET A 205 -13.42 17.77 4.94
C MET A 205 -13.45 18.01 6.45
N ARG A 206 -12.46 18.75 6.98
CA ARG A 206 -12.39 19.07 8.41
C ARG A 206 -13.55 19.94 8.87
N HIS A 207 -13.85 21.01 8.13
CA HIS A 207 -14.97 21.89 8.46
C HIS A 207 -16.31 21.16 8.39
N TYR A 208 -16.52 20.37 7.34
CA TYR A 208 -17.74 19.59 7.17
C TYR A 208 -17.96 18.60 8.31
N ALA A 209 -16.90 17.96 8.80
CA ALA A 209 -16.99 17.03 9.93
C ALA A 209 -17.56 17.70 11.21
N GLU A 210 -17.40 19.01 11.38
CA GLU A 210 -17.96 19.75 12.51
C GLU A 210 -19.48 19.93 12.43
N LEU A 211 -20.05 19.81 11.23
CA LEU A 211 -21.48 19.97 10.95
C LEU A 211 -22.28 18.67 11.10
N LEU A 212 -21.58 17.53 11.16
CA LEU A 212 -22.19 16.22 11.31
C LEU A 212 -22.75 15.99 12.72
N GLY A 213 -23.62 15.00 12.85
CA GLY A 213 -24.20 14.56 14.11
C GLY A 213 -24.52 13.07 14.18
N LYS A 214 -25.17 12.67 15.28
CA LYS A 214 -25.45 11.26 15.63
C LYS A 214 -26.28 10.45 14.63
N ASN A 215 -26.98 11.12 13.71
CA ASN A 215 -27.81 10.48 12.69
C ASN A 215 -27.07 10.31 11.35
N ASP A 216 -25.83 10.77 11.29
CA ASP A 216 -24.99 10.72 10.09
C ASP A 216 -24.01 9.55 10.18
N LEU A 217 -23.72 8.99 9.00
CA LEU A 217 -22.82 7.87 8.83
C LEU A 217 -21.57 8.33 8.09
N VAL A 218 -20.41 8.07 8.67
CA VAL A 218 -19.12 8.39 8.04
C VAL A 218 -18.45 7.13 7.54
N PHE A 219 -18.10 7.13 6.26
CA PHE A 219 -17.13 6.21 5.67
C PHE A 219 -15.78 6.91 5.54
N SER A 220 -14.77 6.43 6.25
CA SER A 220 -13.41 6.95 6.13
C SER A 220 -12.51 5.94 5.42
N VAL A 221 -12.04 6.31 4.23
CA VAL A 221 -11.42 5.38 3.27
C VAL A 221 -10.00 5.79 2.95
N SER A 222 -9.04 4.95 3.34
CA SER A 222 -7.61 5.19 3.14
C SER A 222 -6.86 3.86 3.11
N VAL A 223 -6.05 3.60 2.09
CA VAL A 223 -5.28 2.36 1.98
C VAL A 223 -4.31 2.20 3.15
N SER A 224 -3.51 3.23 3.43
CA SER A 224 -2.57 3.19 4.56
C SER A 224 -3.27 3.28 5.92
N GLY A 225 -4.44 3.93 5.98
CA GLY A 225 -5.09 4.29 7.23
C GLY A 225 -4.33 5.36 8.02
N GLU A 226 -3.33 6.01 7.41
CA GLU A 226 -2.45 7.04 8.02
C GLU A 226 -2.61 8.41 7.34
N THR A 227 -3.67 8.59 6.56
CA THR A 227 -3.96 9.88 5.92
C THR A 227 -4.43 10.88 6.98
N GLN A 228 -3.54 11.77 7.44
CA GLN A 228 -3.78 12.67 8.58
C GLN A 228 -5.08 13.46 8.48
N VAL A 229 -5.39 14.02 7.31
CA VAL A 229 -6.63 14.75 7.07
C VAL A 229 -7.87 13.88 7.33
N SER A 230 -7.85 12.62 6.89
CA SER A 230 -8.94 11.68 7.12
C SER A 230 -9.03 11.32 8.60
N ILE A 231 -7.89 11.12 9.28
CA ILE A 231 -7.84 10.85 10.73
C ILE A 231 -8.46 12.00 11.52
N ASP A 232 -8.03 13.24 11.24
CA ASP A 232 -8.52 14.43 11.92
C ASP A 232 -10.04 14.61 11.73
N ALA A 233 -10.52 14.55 10.49
CA ALA A 233 -11.94 14.70 10.19
C ALA A 233 -12.78 13.56 10.80
N THR A 234 -12.27 12.33 10.77
CA THR A 234 -12.95 11.17 11.37
C THR A 234 -13.01 11.30 12.90
N SER A 235 -11.94 11.80 13.53
CA SER A 235 -11.90 12.07 14.97
C SER A 235 -12.96 13.11 15.33
N ILE A 236 -13.04 14.22 14.59
CA ILE A 236 -14.07 15.25 14.79
C ILE A 236 -15.47 14.66 14.65
N ALA A 237 -15.76 13.92 13.58
CA ALA A 237 -17.07 13.29 13.38
C ALA A 237 -17.43 12.33 14.52
N LYS A 238 -16.45 11.58 15.05
CA LYS A 238 -16.66 10.71 16.21
C LYS A 238 -17.01 11.50 17.46
N THR A 239 -16.37 12.65 17.70
CA THR A 239 -16.76 13.54 18.83
C THR A 239 -18.16 14.14 18.67
N ARG A 240 -18.67 14.25 17.43
CA ARG A 240 -20.06 14.65 17.14
C ARG A 240 -21.08 13.51 17.29
N GLY A 241 -20.61 12.30 17.59
CA GLY A 241 -21.45 11.13 17.84
C GLY A 241 -21.83 10.35 16.58
N CYS A 242 -21.23 10.65 15.42
CA CYS A 242 -21.45 9.89 14.20
C CYS A 242 -20.98 8.44 14.36
N LYS A 243 -21.64 7.53 13.65
CA LYS A 243 -21.11 6.17 13.46
C LYS A 243 -20.04 6.20 12.38
N VAL A 244 -18.91 5.54 12.66
CA VAL A 244 -17.75 5.53 11.77
C VAL A 244 -17.49 4.14 11.23
N VAL A 245 -17.55 4.00 9.92
CA VAL A 245 -17.07 2.85 9.16
C VAL A 245 -15.73 3.22 8.54
N THR A 246 -14.70 2.41 8.74
CA THR A 246 -13.41 2.64 8.07
C THR A 246 -13.13 1.54 7.07
N LEU A 247 -12.61 1.91 5.90
CA LEU A 247 -12.17 0.96 4.89
C LEU A 247 -10.68 1.18 4.62
N THR A 248 -9.86 0.24 5.10
CA THR A 248 -8.39 0.37 5.10
C THR A 248 -7.69 -0.89 4.62
N GLY A 249 -6.40 -0.78 4.28
CA GLY A 249 -5.54 -1.95 4.14
C GLY A 249 -5.41 -2.71 5.48
N PHE A 250 -5.20 -4.03 5.42
CA PHE A 250 -5.04 -4.86 6.60
C PHE A 250 -3.70 -4.59 7.30
N SER A 251 -3.70 -3.61 8.20
CA SER A 251 -2.54 -3.18 8.98
C SER A 251 -2.96 -2.63 10.34
N ARG A 252 -2.00 -2.47 11.25
CA ARG A 252 -2.22 -1.63 12.43
C ARG A 252 -2.16 -0.17 11.98
N ASN A 253 -3.30 0.50 11.93
CA ASN A 253 -3.37 1.89 11.50
C ASN A 253 -4.23 2.77 12.42
N SER A 254 -3.94 4.07 12.42
CA SER A 254 -4.59 5.08 13.25
C SER A 254 -6.08 5.23 12.92
N LEU A 255 -6.44 5.17 11.63
CA LEU A 255 -7.83 5.35 11.21
C LEU A 255 -8.75 4.24 11.72
N SER A 256 -8.33 2.98 11.63
CA SER A 256 -9.13 1.84 12.11
C SER A 256 -9.39 1.85 13.61
N LYS A 257 -8.52 2.47 14.42
CA LYS A 257 -8.77 2.68 15.86
C LYS A 257 -9.92 3.65 16.13
N LEU A 258 -10.24 4.52 15.19
CA LEU A 258 -11.37 5.44 15.26
C LEU A 258 -12.68 4.78 14.79
N ALA A 259 -12.63 3.61 14.16
CA ALA A 259 -13.82 2.95 13.63
C ALA A 259 -14.74 2.43 14.74
N ASP A 260 -16.04 2.48 14.51
CA ASP A 260 -17.00 1.60 15.18
C ASP A 260 -17.09 0.27 14.41
N TYR A 261 -16.96 0.34 13.08
CA TYR A 261 -17.02 -0.79 12.15
C TYR A 261 -15.78 -0.80 11.25
N PRO A 262 -14.65 -1.36 11.70
CA PRO A 262 -13.46 -1.46 10.86
C PRO A 262 -13.64 -2.55 9.80
N ILE A 263 -13.40 -2.19 8.54
CA ILE A 263 -13.34 -3.11 7.41
C ILE A 263 -11.95 -3.05 6.81
N TYR A 264 -11.36 -4.23 6.62
CA TYR A 264 -10.01 -4.38 6.11
C TYR A 264 -10.03 -5.03 4.73
N THR A 265 -9.12 -4.59 3.86
CA THR A 265 -8.84 -5.24 2.59
C THR A 265 -7.37 -5.59 2.48
N VAL A 266 -7.08 -6.64 1.72
CA VAL A 266 -5.70 -6.97 1.38
C VAL A 266 -5.33 -6.24 0.11
N GLN A 267 -4.25 -5.47 0.15
CA GLN A 267 -3.80 -4.73 -1.01
C GLN A 267 -2.31 -4.97 -1.18
N LYS A 268 -1.90 -5.11 -2.44
CA LYS A 268 -0.50 -5.04 -2.80
C LYS A 268 -0.07 -3.57 -2.78
N GLU A 269 0.94 -3.27 -1.99
CA GLU A 269 1.58 -1.95 -2.04
C GLU A 269 2.30 -1.78 -3.38
N ILE A 270 2.01 -0.69 -4.08
CA ILE A 270 2.69 -0.23 -5.28
C ILE A 270 2.86 1.28 -5.10
N ARG A 271 4.09 1.75 -4.96
CA ARG A 271 4.39 3.16 -4.77
C ARG A 271 5.37 3.66 -5.83
N LEU A 272 5.22 4.94 -6.18
CA LEU A 272 6.17 5.70 -6.96
C LEU A 272 6.52 6.97 -6.17
N GLY A 273 7.68 6.98 -5.50
CA GLY A 273 8.03 8.04 -4.57
C GLY A 273 7.03 8.13 -3.41
N SER A 274 6.44 9.30 -3.21
CA SER A 274 5.39 9.51 -2.19
C SER A 274 3.98 9.18 -2.68
N MET A 275 3.81 8.80 -3.95
CA MET A 275 2.50 8.51 -4.54
C MET A 275 2.17 7.02 -4.40
N ASP A 276 1.02 6.74 -3.81
CA ASP A 276 0.42 5.42 -3.82
C ASP A 276 -0.26 5.13 -5.17
N LEU A 277 0.05 3.97 -5.72
CA LEU A 277 -0.49 3.42 -6.98
C LEU A 277 -1.12 2.03 -6.75
N ASP A 278 -1.36 1.66 -5.49
CA ASP A 278 -1.99 0.39 -5.12
C ASP A 278 -3.34 0.23 -5.82
N SER A 279 -3.72 -1.01 -6.11
CA SER A 279 -5.02 -1.27 -6.70
C SER A 279 -6.15 -1.00 -5.70
N ARG A 280 -7.13 -0.19 -6.10
CA ARG A 280 -8.36 0.05 -5.32
C ARG A 280 -9.43 -1.01 -5.55
N LEU A 281 -9.13 -2.06 -6.32
CA LEU A 281 -10.10 -3.10 -6.67
C LEU A 281 -10.75 -3.73 -5.44
N MET A 282 -9.99 -3.93 -4.35
CA MET A 282 -10.57 -4.52 -3.14
C MET A 282 -11.51 -3.56 -2.41
N PHE A 283 -11.32 -2.25 -2.51
CA PHE A 283 -12.31 -1.28 -2.04
C PHE A 283 -13.59 -1.33 -2.88
N TYR A 284 -13.46 -1.43 -4.20
CA TYR A 284 -14.62 -1.66 -5.08
C TYR A 284 -15.34 -2.95 -4.71
N TYR A 285 -14.63 -4.05 -4.52
CA TYR A 285 -15.22 -5.33 -4.12
C TYR A 285 -16.05 -5.23 -2.83
N VAL A 286 -15.51 -4.58 -1.79
CA VAL A 286 -16.22 -4.39 -0.52
C VAL A 286 -17.44 -3.49 -0.68
N PHE A 287 -17.32 -2.37 -1.42
CA PHE A 287 -18.47 -1.50 -1.65
C PHE A 287 -19.55 -2.16 -2.49
N GLU A 288 -19.21 -2.94 -3.52
CA GLU A 288 -20.18 -3.74 -4.26
C GLU A 288 -20.91 -4.72 -3.34
N LEU A 289 -20.19 -5.43 -2.47
CA LEU A 289 -20.81 -6.36 -1.52
C LEU A 289 -21.81 -5.64 -0.59
N ILE A 290 -21.42 -4.48 -0.04
CA ILE A 290 -22.30 -3.66 0.81
C ILE A 290 -23.51 -3.18 0.01
N PHE A 291 -23.28 -2.65 -1.19
CA PHE A 291 -24.34 -2.13 -2.05
C PHE A 291 -25.33 -3.21 -2.47
N GLU A 292 -24.86 -4.39 -2.90
CA GLU A 292 -25.73 -5.50 -3.28
C GLU A 292 -26.63 -5.96 -2.13
N ARG A 293 -26.09 -6.02 -0.90
CA ARG A 293 -26.89 -6.37 0.28
C ARG A 293 -27.89 -5.27 0.61
N TYR A 294 -27.48 -4.01 0.56
CA TYR A 294 -28.39 -2.88 0.75
C TYR A 294 -29.50 -2.84 -0.31
N PHE A 295 -29.17 -3.07 -1.58
CA PHE A 295 -30.14 -3.11 -2.67
C PHE A 295 -31.18 -4.22 -2.49
N LYS A 296 -30.76 -5.40 -2.02
CA LYS A 296 -31.67 -6.51 -1.68
C LYS A 296 -32.57 -6.18 -0.49
N LEU A 297 -32.08 -5.43 0.49
CA LEU A 297 -32.87 -4.98 1.65
C LEU A 297 -33.90 -3.93 1.24
N ALA A 298 -33.49 -2.91 0.48
CA ALA A 298 -34.34 -1.78 0.09
C ALA A 298 -35.47 -2.14 -0.90
N LYS A 299 -35.38 -3.31 -1.54
CA LYS A 299 -36.43 -3.83 -2.44
C LYS A 299 -37.49 -4.69 -1.74
N LYS A 300 -37.30 -5.04 -0.48
CA LYS A 300 -38.31 -5.73 0.33
C LYS A 300 -39.22 -4.71 1.00
#